data_AF-A0A7K6G0X6-F1
#
_entry.id   AF-A0A7K6G0X6-F1
#
_cell.length_a   1.000
_cell.length_b   1.000
_cell.length_c   1.000
_cell.angle_alpha   90.00
_cell.angle_beta   90.00
_cell.angle_gamma   90.00
#
_symmetry.space_group_name_H-M   'P 1'
#
loop_
_entity.id
_entity.type
_entity.pdbx_description
1 polymer ?
#
loop_
_entity_poly.entity_id
_entity_poly.type
_entity_poly.pdbx_seq_one_letter_code
_entity_poly.pdbx_strand_id
1 'polypeptide(L)'
;VSPAVSPAVPPRHMDSLLDILDALESPARGGSPGILGRGLGVCGTPGCRAVLGEPPGSPERPPGVTAAQWQLLTELLRHHPATPERGSVLAPDGSTVALAPLLAGIEVGLRSGGSGRPLPSLDPPLDPLLAVTIAEVLGTSFLLAGDSNATALGPDGCWDDVENPQNYTWRGPPSLVPDPVAIGAMDGVVLGARLARGPLPVAELLRGYYGSGNGSEAGRAPSSYRRRDFGALVGRARLEQEVAAVLGLLRTLSPGSELLRDLGTAEVAEVARRAAREFSERYVECPAIVPRCLWGARPYRGTPAPLRPPLGSVFLHHSRDPARPCRSFGACARAMRDMQRFHQHGRGWDDIGY
;
A
#
# COMPACT_ATOMS: atom_id res chain seq x y z
N VAL A 1 -36.92 25.29 4.79
CA VAL A 1 -35.59 24.82 5.21
C VAL A 1 -35.32 23.53 4.46
N SER A 2 -34.56 23.59 3.36
CA SER A 2 -34.15 22.37 2.64
C SER A 2 -33.26 21.53 3.57
N PRO A 3 -33.39 20.20 3.58
CA PRO A 3 -32.47 19.38 4.34
C PRO A 3 -31.09 19.59 3.72
N ALA A 4 -30.14 20.10 4.51
CA ALA A 4 -28.76 20.20 4.08
C ALA A 4 -28.30 18.79 3.69
N VAL A 5 -28.06 18.58 2.40
CA VAL A 5 -27.40 17.37 1.91
C VAL A 5 -26.07 17.31 2.64
N SER A 6 -25.88 16.32 3.51
CA SER A 6 -24.57 16.06 4.11
C SER A 6 -23.54 16.00 2.99
N PRO A 7 -22.43 16.75 3.07
CA PRO A 7 -21.45 16.78 2.00
C PRO A 7 -20.97 15.36 1.73
N ALA A 8 -20.99 14.94 0.46
CA ALA A 8 -20.53 13.62 0.07
C ALA A 8 -19.08 13.41 0.52
N VAL A 9 -18.77 12.22 1.04
CA VAL A 9 -17.39 11.84 1.41
C VAL A 9 -16.54 11.88 0.13
N PRO A 10 -15.35 12.52 0.14
CA PRO A 10 -14.51 12.56 -1.04
C PRO A 10 -14.12 11.14 -1.51
N PRO A 11 -13.81 10.95 -2.80
CA PRO A 11 -13.31 9.66 -3.29
C PRO A 11 -12.05 9.24 -2.54
N ARG A 12 -11.85 7.92 -2.42
CA ARG A 12 -10.63 7.31 -1.88
C ARG A 12 -9.48 7.35 -2.90
N HIS A 13 -9.21 8.52 -3.45
CA HIS A 13 -8.04 8.77 -4.30
C HIS A 13 -6.88 9.29 -3.45
N MET A 14 -5.65 9.01 -3.89
CA MET A 14 -4.45 9.63 -3.29
C MET A 14 -4.52 11.16 -3.34
N ASP A 15 -5.09 11.75 -4.40
CA ASP A 15 -5.24 13.21 -4.51
C ASP A 15 -6.13 13.80 -3.40
N SER A 16 -7.19 13.08 -3.01
CA SER A 16 -8.04 13.50 -1.88
C SER A 16 -7.30 13.46 -0.55
N LEU A 17 -6.33 12.55 -0.38
CA LEU A 17 -5.42 12.57 0.77
C LEU A 17 -4.46 13.75 0.71
N LEU A 18 -3.89 14.06 -0.47
CA LEU A 18 -2.97 15.19 -0.65
C LEU A 18 -3.64 16.52 -0.28
N ASP A 19 -4.90 16.72 -0.68
CA ASP A 19 -5.68 17.91 -0.32
C ASP A 19 -5.86 18.05 1.20
N ILE A 20 -6.03 16.92 1.91
CA ILE A 20 -6.14 16.90 3.38
C ILE A 20 -4.79 17.21 4.01
N LEU A 21 -3.70 16.62 3.50
CA LEU A 21 -2.35 16.82 4.03
C LEU A 21 -1.87 18.26 3.85
N ASP A 22 -2.11 18.88 2.69
CA ASP A 22 -1.83 20.30 2.45
C ASP A 22 -2.55 21.19 3.48
N ALA A 23 -3.81 20.86 3.80
CA ALA A 23 -4.58 21.62 4.79
C ALA A 23 -4.00 21.48 6.21
N LEU A 24 -3.41 20.33 6.54
CA LEU A 24 -2.80 20.03 7.85
C LEU A 24 -1.41 20.65 8.01
N GLU A 25 -0.57 20.60 6.97
CA GLU A 25 0.81 21.10 7.00
C GLU A 25 0.92 22.63 6.87
N SER A 26 -0.17 23.32 6.58
CA SER A 26 -0.20 24.78 6.51
C SER A 26 0.23 25.41 7.87
N PRO A 27 1.25 26.31 7.89
CA PRO A 27 1.79 26.91 9.12
C PRO A 27 0.75 27.62 10.00
N ALA A 28 -0.37 28.06 9.42
CA ALA A 28 -1.45 28.72 10.14
C ALA A 28 -2.34 27.76 10.96
N ARG A 29 -2.15 26.44 10.85
CA ARG A 29 -3.15 25.43 11.28
C ARG A 29 -2.61 24.29 12.16
N GLY A 30 -1.29 24.22 12.38
CA GLY A 30 -0.65 23.55 13.52
C GLY A 30 -0.78 22.02 13.63
N GLY A 31 -1.14 21.30 12.56
CA GLY A 31 -1.26 19.83 12.58
C GLY A 31 0.01 19.13 12.12
N SER A 32 0.53 18.17 12.89
CA SER A 32 1.53 17.21 12.40
C SER A 32 0.81 15.97 11.85
N PRO A 33 0.95 15.64 10.55
CA PRO A 33 0.30 14.46 9.95
C PRO A 33 0.63 13.15 10.67
N GLY A 34 1.85 13.00 11.19
CA GLY A 34 2.27 11.79 11.92
C GLY A 34 1.54 11.61 13.25
N ILE A 35 1.46 12.67 14.07
CA ILE A 35 0.74 12.62 15.36
C ILE A 35 -0.74 12.30 15.13
N LEU A 36 -1.34 12.92 14.11
CA LEU A 36 -2.72 12.70 13.74
C LEU A 36 -2.95 11.27 13.26
N GLY A 37 -2.05 10.75 12.44
CA GLY A 37 -2.09 9.36 11.98
C GLY A 37 -2.07 8.38 13.14
N ARG A 38 -1.13 8.53 14.10
CA ARG A 38 -1.06 7.66 15.28
C ARG A 38 -2.32 7.72 16.13
N GLY A 39 -2.87 8.91 16.36
CA GLY A 39 -4.13 9.07 17.11
C GLY A 39 -5.34 8.46 16.39
N LEU A 40 -5.27 8.32 15.07
CA LEU A 40 -6.29 7.63 14.27
C LEU A 40 -6.00 6.14 14.06
N GLY A 41 -5.01 5.56 14.76
CA GLY A 41 -4.78 4.11 14.75
C GLY A 41 -3.71 3.62 13.77
N VAL A 42 -2.97 4.52 13.12
CA VAL A 42 -1.68 4.15 12.51
C VAL A 42 -0.78 3.66 13.64
N CYS A 43 -0.09 2.53 13.45
CA CYS A 43 0.80 1.94 14.45
C CYS A 43 0.11 1.22 15.63
N GLY A 44 -0.89 0.38 15.34
CA GLY A 44 -1.62 -0.38 16.37
C GLY A 44 -0.89 -1.62 16.91
N THR A 45 0.15 -2.11 16.24
CA THR A 45 0.81 -3.39 16.53
C THR A 45 1.91 -3.27 17.60
N PRO A 46 2.23 -4.34 18.36
CA PRO A 46 3.23 -4.26 19.43
C PRO A 46 4.62 -3.79 18.97
N GLY A 47 5.12 -4.31 17.84
CA GLY A 47 6.42 -3.91 17.30
C GLY A 47 6.41 -2.45 16.85
N CYS A 48 5.33 -2.01 16.22
CA CYS A 48 5.18 -0.62 15.84
C CYS A 48 5.19 0.32 17.06
N ARG A 49 4.45 -0.01 18.13
CA ARG A 49 4.44 0.78 19.37
C ARG A 49 5.80 0.80 20.07
N ALA A 50 6.57 -0.28 19.98
CA ALA A 50 7.94 -0.30 20.49
C ALA A 50 8.84 0.72 19.76
N VAL A 51 8.60 1.00 18.47
CA VAL A 51 9.37 1.98 17.67
C VAL A 51 8.81 3.40 17.79
N LEU A 52 7.51 3.57 17.55
CA LEU A 52 6.85 4.86 17.45
C LEU A 52 6.25 5.35 18.77
N GLY A 53 6.21 4.52 19.81
CA GLY A 53 5.56 4.81 21.07
C GLY A 53 4.05 4.57 21.01
N GLU A 54 3.39 4.64 22.17
CA GLU A 54 1.93 4.54 22.25
C GLU A 54 1.26 5.67 21.45
N PRO A 55 0.15 5.36 20.74
CA PRO A 55 -0.59 6.38 20.04
C PRO A 55 -1.15 7.42 21.02
N PRO A 56 -1.18 8.71 20.64
CA PRO A 56 -1.92 9.70 21.42
C PRO A 56 -3.40 9.33 21.44
N GLY A 57 -4.17 9.90 22.39
CA GLY A 57 -5.61 9.71 22.43
C GLY A 57 -6.31 10.13 21.12
N SER A 58 -7.57 9.71 20.96
CA SER A 58 -8.37 10.01 19.78
C SER A 58 -8.36 11.50 19.45
N PRO A 59 -7.82 11.92 18.29
CA PRO A 59 -7.68 13.32 17.95
C PRO A 59 -9.04 13.93 17.58
N GLU A 60 -9.20 15.21 17.88
CA GLU A 60 -10.31 16.02 17.36
C GLU A 60 -10.04 16.48 15.93
N ARG A 61 -11.09 16.85 15.19
CA ARG A 61 -10.96 17.35 13.82
C ARG A 61 -10.17 18.66 13.80
N PRO A 62 -9.03 18.73 13.08
CA PRO A 62 -8.23 19.95 13.00
C PRO A 62 -8.97 21.10 12.30
N PRO A 63 -8.68 22.36 12.67
CA PRO A 63 -9.22 23.53 11.97
C PRO A 63 -8.75 23.54 10.51
N GLY A 64 -9.68 23.79 9.58
CA GLY A 64 -9.40 23.82 8.14
C GLY A 64 -9.59 22.47 7.43
N VAL A 65 -9.85 21.38 8.16
CA VAL A 65 -10.32 20.11 7.58
C VAL A 65 -11.84 20.07 7.66
N THR A 66 -12.50 19.81 6.53
CA THR A 66 -13.97 19.72 6.49
C THR A 66 -14.49 18.46 7.20
N ALA A 67 -15.79 18.41 7.53
CA ALA A 67 -16.40 17.21 8.11
C ALA A 67 -16.21 15.96 7.23
N ALA A 68 -16.39 16.12 5.91
CA ALA A 68 -16.28 15.02 4.95
C ALA A 68 -14.83 14.53 4.80
N GLN A 69 -13.86 15.45 4.75
CA GLN A 69 -12.43 15.11 4.73
C GLN A 69 -12.00 14.40 6.03
N TRP A 70 -12.49 14.87 7.17
CA TRP A 70 -12.20 14.25 8.46
C TRP A 70 -12.78 12.84 8.58
N GLN A 71 -14.00 12.66 8.08
CA GLN A 71 -14.63 11.34 7.99
C GLN A 71 -13.79 10.40 7.11
N LEU A 72 -13.40 10.84 5.91
CA LEU A 72 -12.54 10.06 5.02
C LEU A 72 -11.23 9.65 5.69
N LEU A 73 -10.51 10.60 6.29
CA LEU A 73 -9.24 10.32 6.98
C LEU A 73 -9.43 9.33 8.13
N THR A 74 -10.51 9.49 8.90
CA THR A 74 -10.87 8.58 9.99
C THR A 74 -11.11 7.16 9.48
N GLU A 75 -11.89 7.01 8.41
CA GLU A 75 -12.19 5.71 7.80
C GLU A 75 -10.96 5.05 7.17
N LEU A 76 -10.01 5.84 6.67
CA LEU A 76 -8.77 5.34 6.08
C LEU A 76 -7.74 4.89 7.11
N LEU A 77 -7.71 5.52 8.29
CA LEU A 77 -6.63 5.29 9.26
C LEU A 77 -7.06 4.43 10.46
N ARG A 78 -8.35 4.50 10.86
CA ARG A 78 -8.83 3.66 11.95
C ARG A 78 -9.02 2.24 11.45
N HIS A 79 -8.20 1.35 12.00
CA HIS A 79 -8.39 -0.07 11.80
C HIS A 79 -9.80 -0.49 12.25
N HIS A 80 -10.56 -1.10 11.34
CA HIS A 80 -11.85 -1.71 11.64
C HIS A 80 -11.77 -3.21 11.32
N PRO A 81 -11.89 -4.10 12.32
CA PRO A 81 -11.82 -5.55 12.11
C PRO A 81 -12.87 -6.07 11.12
N ALA A 82 -14.03 -5.40 11.06
CA ALA A 82 -15.12 -5.76 10.16
C ALA A 82 -14.96 -5.23 8.73
N THR A 83 -14.08 -4.24 8.50
CA THR A 83 -13.91 -3.58 7.19
C THR A 83 -12.43 -3.26 6.91
N PRO A 84 -11.54 -4.26 6.92
CA PRO A 84 -10.10 -4.06 6.76
C PRO A 84 -9.71 -3.42 5.41
N GLU A 85 -10.55 -3.53 4.39
CA GLU A 85 -10.40 -2.94 3.05
C GLU A 85 -10.41 -1.40 3.03
N ARG A 86 -10.98 -0.76 4.07
CA ARG A 86 -11.19 0.70 4.06
C ARG A 86 -9.93 1.53 4.21
N GLY A 87 -8.81 0.91 4.59
CA GLY A 87 -7.55 1.62 4.83
C GLY A 87 -6.74 1.96 3.58
N SER A 88 -7.33 1.85 2.39
CA SER A 88 -6.62 1.98 1.11
C SER A 88 -7.16 3.12 0.24
N VAL A 89 -6.29 3.62 -0.64
CA VAL A 89 -6.62 4.61 -1.67
C VAL A 89 -6.15 4.16 -3.05
N LEU A 90 -6.82 4.61 -4.10
CA LEU A 90 -6.39 4.46 -5.48
C LEU A 90 -5.36 5.55 -5.83
N ALA A 91 -4.16 5.14 -6.22
CA ALA A 91 -3.09 6.03 -6.66
C ALA A 91 -3.15 6.31 -8.17
N PRO A 92 -2.60 7.44 -8.66
CA PRO A 92 -2.64 7.82 -10.08
C PRO A 92 -1.90 6.85 -11.03
N ASP A 93 -1.03 6.00 -10.50
CA ASP A 93 -0.36 4.92 -11.25
C ASP A 93 -1.22 3.65 -11.40
N GLY A 94 -2.44 3.66 -10.84
CA GLY A 94 -3.40 2.55 -10.91
C GLY A 94 -3.29 1.53 -9.79
N SER A 95 -2.35 1.72 -8.87
CA SER A 95 -2.19 0.85 -7.72
C SER A 95 -3.11 1.24 -6.57
N THR A 96 -3.50 0.26 -5.76
CA THR A 96 -4.20 0.49 -4.50
C THR A 96 -3.18 0.47 -3.36
N VAL A 97 -3.18 1.50 -2.52
CA VAL A 97 -2.14 1.73 -1.51
C VAL A 97 -2.78 1.80 -0.13
N ALA A 98 -2.33 0.97 0.82
CA ALA A 98 -2.73 1.09 2.21
C ALA A 98 -2.00 2.25 2.91
N LEU A 99 -2.74 3.11 3.60
CA LEU A 99 -2.15 4.32 4.19
C LEU A 99 -1.40 4.08 5.50
N ALA A 100 -1.83 3.11 6.31
CA ALA A 100 -1.20 2.87 7.60
C ALA A 100 0.31 2.58 7.52
N PRO A 101 0.79 1.59 6.73
CA PRO A 101 2.22 1.34 6.62
C PRO A 101 2.96 2.47 5.88
N LEU A 102 2.31 3.16 4.94
CA LEU A 102 2.87 4.33 4.25
C LEU A 102 3.20 5.46 5.24
N LEU A 103 2.22 5.85 6.08
CA LEU A 103 2.37 6.93 7.05
C LEU A 103 3.33 6.55 8.19
N ALA A 104 3.35 5.28 8.62
CA ALA A 104 4.30 4.80 9.62
C ALA A 104 5.75 4.93 9.12
N GLY A 105 6.03 4.59 7.86
CA GLY A 105 7.35 4.76 7.26
C GLY A 105 7.77 6.22 7.12
N ILE A 106 6.84 7.10 6.73
CA ILE A 106 7.06 8.56 6.68
C ILE A 106 7.42 9.11 8.07
N GLU A 107 6.71 8.70 9.12
CA GLU A 107 6.99 9.15 10.48
C GLU A 107 8.38 8.72 10.96
N VAL A 108 8.77 7.46 10.71
CA VAL A 108 10.14 6.98 11.02
C VAL A 108 11.17 7.79 10.24
N GLY A 109 10.93 8.08 8.97
CA GLY A 109 11.80 8.91 8.14
C GLY A 109 11.99 10.32 8.70
N LEU A 110 10.91 10.98 9.11
CA LEU A 110 10.94 12.31 9.73
C LEU A 110 11.76 12.31 11.03
N ARG A 111 11.51 11.34 11.91
CA ARG A 111 12.23 11.21 13.20
C ARG A 111 13.71 10.91 12.99
N SER A 112 14.05 10.09 11.99
CA SER A 112 15.44 9.80 11.62
C SER A 112 16.15 11.03 11.05
N GLY A 113 15.42 11.89 10.32
CA GLY A 113 15.91 13.17 9.81
C GLY A 113 15.94 14.31 10.84
N GLY A 114 15.73 14.01 12.13
CA GLY A 114 15.82 14.99 13.23
C GLY A 114 14.50 15.72 13.56
N SER A 115 13.38 15.34 12.92
CA SER A 115 12.06 15.93 13.22
C SER A 115 11.35 15.15 14.30
N GLY A 116 11.31 15.68 15.53
CA GLY A 116 10.58 15.10 16.66
C GLY A 116 11.45 14.27 17.61
N ARG A 117 10.84 13.34 18.35
CA ARG A 117 11.53 12.56 19.38
C ARG A 117 12.49 11.54 18.74
N PRO A 118 13.72 11.36 19.25
CA PRO A 118 14.63 10.32 18.75
C PRO A 118 14.00 8.93 18.78
N LEU A 119 14.32 8.09 17.80
CA LEU A 119 13.89 6.69 17.77
C LEU A 119 14.57 5.91 18.91
N PRO A 120 13.87 4.95 19.54
CA PRO A 120 14.45 4.13 20.59
C PRO A 120 15.48 3.15 20.02
N SER A 121 16.47 2.79 20.85
CA SER A 121 17.28 1.60 20.60
C SER A 121 16.50 0.37 21.04
N LEU A 122 16.40 -0.63 20.16
CA LEU A 122 15.68 -1.87 20.41
C LEU A 122 16.66 -3.02 20.64
N ASP A 123 16.23 -4.00 21.43
CA ASP A 123 16.94 -5.26 21.67
C ASP A 123 15.98 -6.44 21.40
N PRO A 124 16.24 -7.28 20.37
CA PRO A 124 17.37 -7.22 19.45
C PRO A 124 17.36 -5.96 18.56
N PRO A 125 18.54 -5.52 18.06
CA PRO A 125 18.60 -4.39 17.13
C PRO A 125 17.90 -4.75 15.83
N LEU A 126 17.09 -3.83 15.33
CA LEU A 126 16.36 -3.93 14.07
C LEU A 126 16.26 -2.55 13.40
N ASP A 127 15.97 -2.52 12.11
CA ASP A 127 15.68 -1.29 11.37
C ASP A 127 14.27 -0.77 11.72
N PRO A 128 14.15 0.38 12.41
CA PRO A 128 12.85 0.95 12.78
C PRO A 128 11.92 1.14 11.57
N LEU A 129 12.48 1.46 10.39
CA LEU A 129 11.70 1.70 9.19
C LEU A 129 11.06 0.41 8.69
N LEU A 130 11.80 -0.71 8.70
CA LEU A 130 11.28 -2.00 8.25
C LEU A 130 10.35 -2.64 9.27
N ALA A 131 10.63 -2.48 10.57
CA ALA A 131 9.76 -3.00 11.63
C ALA A 131 8.33 -2.45 11.56
N VAL A 132 8.16 -1.13 11.40
CA VAL A 132 6.83 -0.50 11.41
C VAL A 132 6.07 -0.61 10.10
N THR A 133 6.77 -0.87 8.99
CA THR A 133 6.17 -0.90 7.66
C THR A 133 5.78 -2.30 7.23
N ILE A 134 6.74 -3.26 7.27
CA ILE A 134 6.55 -4.57 6.65
C ILE A 134 6.99 -5.75 7.49
N ALA A 135 8.10 -5.67 8.23
CA ALA A 135 8.70 -6.85 8.83
C ALA A 135 7.77 -7.52 9.86
N GLU A 136 7.12 -6.72 10.73
CA GLU A 136 6.22 -7.25 11.76
C GLU A 136 5.02 -7.95 11.16
N VAL A 137 4.32 -7.27 10.25
CA VAL A 137 3.10 -7.80 9.62
C VAL A 137 3.42 -8.98 8.70
N LEU A 138 4.56 -8.95 8.02
CA LEU A 138 5.02 -10.03 7.16
C LEU A 138 5.36 -11.29 7.97
N GLY A 139 6.17 -11.16 9.02
CA GLY A 139 6.49 -12.28 9.91
C GLY A 139 5.22 -12.88 10.54
N THR A 140 4.34 -12.03 11.06
CA THR A 140 3.08 -12.47 11.68
C THR A 140 2.16 -13.17 10.67
N SER A 141 2.06 -12.67 9.43
CA SER A 141 1.24 -13.28 8.38
C SER A 141 1.71 -14.70 8.05
N PHE A 142 3.02 -14.90 7.93
CA PHE A 142 3.60 -16.22 7.65
C PHE A 142 3.51 -17.18 8.85
N LEU A 143 3.57 -16.68 10.08
CA LEU A 143 3.29 -17.49 11.27
C LEU A 143 1.84 -17.96 11.32
N LEU A 144 0.88 -17.06 11.05
CA LEU A 144 -0.54 -17.42 11.04
C LEU A 144 -0.91 -18.36 9.90
N ALA A 145 -0.26 -18.21 8.74
CA ALA A 145 -0.44 -19.14 7.64
C ALA A 145 0.14 -20.53 7.96
N GLY A 146 1.22 -20.59 8.74
CA GLY A 146 1.92 -21.83 9.06
C GLY A 146 2.34 -22.60 7.80
N ASP A 147 2.30 -23.93 7.88
CA ASP A 147 2.47 -24.85 6.74
C ASP A 147 1.15 -25.21 6.06
N SER A 148 0.04 -24.59 6.48
CA SER A 148 -1.26 -24.82 5.88
C SER A 148 -1.38 -24.13 4.52
N ASN A 149 -2.36 -24.52 3.69
CA ASN A 149 -2.68 -23.81 2.44
C ASN A 149 -3.29 -22.39 2.66
N ALA A 150 -3.17 -21.81 3.86
CA ALA A 150 -3.62 -20.46 4.14
C ALA A 150 -2.74 -19.42 3.43
N THR A 151 -3.37 -18.37 2.91
CA THR A 151 -2.68 -17.35 2.12
C THR A 151 -1.90 -16.41 3.04
N ALA A 152 -0.57 -16.42 2.96
CA ALA A 152 0.27 -15.50 3.71
C ALA A 152 0.39 -14.10 3.06
N LEU A 153 0.19 -14.02 1.74
CA LEU A 153 0.30 -12.79 0.94
C LEU A 153 -0.90 -12.60 0.01
N GLY A 154 -1.33 -11.36 -0.16
CA GLY A 154 -2.48 -11.01 -0.97
C GLY A 154 -3.80 -11.16 -0.21
N PRO A 155 -4.93 -11.01 -0.90
CA PRO A 155 -5.08 -10.90 -2.35
C PRO A 155 -5.00 -9.44 -2.83
N ASP A 156 -5.15 -9.27 -4.14
CA ASP A 156 -5.57 -8.01 -4.75
C ASP A 156 -7.09 -7.81 -4.60
N GLY A 157 -7.60 -6.72 -5.17
CA GLY A 157 -8.98 -6.31 -5.04
C GLY A 157 -9.44 -5.42 -6.19
N CYS A 158 -10.70 -5.01 -6.12
CA CYS A 158 -11.35 -4.16 -7.10
C CYS A 158 -12.04 -2.99 -6.41
N TRP A 159 -11.90 -1.80 -6.99
CA TRP A 159 -12.77 -0.67 -6.65
C TRP A 159 -14.14 -0.83 -7.30
N ASP A 160 -15.17 -0.32 -6.63
CA ASP A 160 -16.52 -0.20 -7.17
C ASP A 160 -16.57 0.74 -8.39
N ASP A 161 -15.86 1.86 -8.31
CA ASP A 161 -15.67 2.81 -9.40
C ASP A 161 -14.22 3.34 -9.36
N VAL A 162 -13.52 3.36 -10.49
CA VAL A 162 -12.13 3.83 -10.56
C VAL A 162 -11.99 5.33 -10.77
N GLU A 163 -13.07 5.99 -11.22
CA GLU A 163 -13.15 7.46 -11.32
C GLU A 163 -13.59 8.06 -9.97
N ASN A 164 -14.46 7.36 -9.24
CA ASN A 164 -14.93 7.77 -7.90
C ASN A 164 -14.92 6.60 -6.89
N PRO A 165 -13.73 6.11 -6.47
CA PRO A 165 -13.59 4.94 -5.60
C PRO A 165 -14.14 5.19 -4.21
N GLN A 166 -15.05 4.32 -3.76
CA GLN A 166 -15.63 4.38 -2.43
C GLN A 166 -15.43 3.07 -1.67
N ASN A 167 -15.56 1.94 -2.36
CA ASN A 167 -15.48 0.60 -1.77
C ASN A 167 -14.47 -0.27 -2.51
N TYR A 168 -13.59 -0.91 -1.73
CA TYR A 168 -12.59 -1.82 -2.26
C TYR A 168 -12.92 -3.26 -1.85
N THR A 169 -13.05 -4.17 -2.80
CA THR A 169 -13.46 -5.56 -2.53
C THR A 169 -12.33 -6.52 -2.86
N TRP A 170 -11.96 -7.37 -1.91
CA TRP A 170 -10.95 -8.42 -2.09
C TRP A 170 -11.39 -9.47 -3.12
N ARG A 171 -10.45 -9.93 -3.95
CA ARG A 171 -10.71 -10.97 -4.96
C ARG A 171 -10.37 -12.40 -4.47
N GLY A 172 -9.97 -12.53 -3.22
CA GLY A 172 -9.57 -13.79 -2.62
C GLY A 172 -9.68 -13.79 -1.10
N PRO A 173 -9.28 -14.89 -0.44
CA PRO A 173 -9.25 -14.97 1.01
C PRO A 173 -8.24 -13.96 1.59
N PRO A 174 -8.60 -13.20 2.63
CA PRO A 174 -7.74 -12.17 3.20
C PRO A 174 -6.50 -12.76 3.89
N SER A 175 -5.38 -12.04 3.85
CA SER A 175 -4.21 -12.25 4.70
C SER A 175 -3.92 -10.98 5.52
N LEU A 176 -2.90 -11.00 6.38
CA LEU A 176 -2.43 -9.76 7.02
C LEU A 176 -1.65 -8.85 6.07
N VAL A 177 -1.17 -9.38 4.95
CA VAL A 177 -0.42 -8.62 3.93
C VAL A 177 -1.14 -8.71 2.58
N PRO A 178 -2.35 -8.14 2.46
CA PRO A 178 -2.97 -7.99 1.16
C PRO A 178 -2.14 -7.06 0.27
N ASP A 179 -2.35 -7.11 -1.04
CA ASP A 179 -1.54 -6.37 -2.02
C ASP A 179 -1.44 -4.86 -1.68
N PRO A 180 -2.51 -4.16 -1.25
CA PRO A 180 -2.40 -2.76 -0.83
C PRO A 180 -1.50 -2.51 0.38
N VAL A 181 -1.46 -3.44 1.34
CA VAL A 181 -0.56 -3.34 2.51
C VAL A 181 0.89 -3.51 2.07
N ALA A 182 1.19 -4.49 1.21
CA ALA A 182 2.51 -4.64 0.64
C ALA A 182 2.95 -3.39 -0.14
N ILE A 183 2.05 -2.82 -0.96
CA ILE A 183 2.33 -1.60 -1.74
C ILE A 183 2.57 -0.40 -0.81
N GLY A 184 1.68 -0.16 0.16
CA GLY A 184 1.82 0.94 1.12
C GLY A 184 3.09 0.81 1.97
N ALA A 185 3.48 -0.41 2.33
CA ALA A 185 4.71 -0.66 3.06
C ALA A 185 5.96 -0.39 2.22
N MET A 186 5.99 -0.83 0.95
CA MET A 186 7.10 -0.50 0.04
C MET A 186 7.24 1.01 -0.12
N ASP A 187 6.12 1.72 -0.33
CA ASP A 187 6.11 3.17 -0.49
C ASP A 187 6.52 3.88 0.82
N GLY A 188 6.07 3.39 1.98
CA GLY A 188 6.50 3.87 3.29
C GLY A 188 8.00 3.76 3.52
N VAL A 189 8.63 2.64 3.12
CA VAL A 189 10.08 2.45 3.20
C VAL A 189 10.82 3.39 2.25
N VAL A 190 10.41 3.46 0.98
CA VAL A 190 11.05 4.31 -0.04
C VAL A 190 11.00 5.78 0.39
N LEU A 191 9.84 6.26 0.83
CA LEU A 191 9.64 7.65 1.23
C LEU A 191 10.25 7.96 2.59
N GLY A 192 10.16 7.06 3.56
CA GLY A 192 10.81 7.20 4.86
C GLY A 192 12.33 7.31 4.74
N ALA A 193 12.96 6.46 3.91
CA ALA A 193 14.40 6.52 3.64
C ALA A 193 14.82 7.83 2.96
N ARG A 194 13.94 8.44 2.16
CA ARG A 194 14.19 9.77 1.56
C ARG A 194 14.12 10.87 2.61
N LEU A 195 13.10 10.87 3.47
CA LEU A 195 12.94 11.88 4.52
C LEU A 195 14.06 11.85 5.57
N ALA A 196 14.61 10.67 5.84
CA ALA A 196 15.77 10.52 6.73
C ALA A 196 17.03 11.27 6.22
N ARG A 197 17.12 11.58 4.91
CA ARG A 197 18.26 12.30 4.31
C ARG A 197 18.06 13.82 4.27
N GLY A 198 16.83 14.29 4.43
CA GLY A 198 16.51 15.72 4.38
C GLY A 198 15.01 15.97 4.54
N PRO A 199 14.61 16.90 5.43
CA PRO A 199 13.21 17.18 5.68
C PRO A 199 12.57 17.85 4.45
N LEU A 200 11.43 17.31 4.03
CA LEU A 200 10.53 17.90 3.04
C LEU A 200 9.11 17.87 3.63
N PRO A 201 8.24 18.84 3.30
CA PRO A 201 6.81 18.72 3.59
C PRO A 201 6.26 17.42 3.03
N VAL A 202 5.46 16.69 3.81
CA VAL A 202 4.95 15.36 3.42
C VAL A 202 4.06 15.47 2.19
N ALA A 203 3.25 16.53 2.08
CA ALA A 203 2.40 16.75 0.92
C ALA A 203 3.22 17.02 -0.35
N GLU A 204 4.33 17.77 -0.26
CA GLU A 204 5.26 17.97 -1.39
C GLU A 204 5.90 16.64 -1.81
N LEU A 205 6.35 15.85 -0.84
CA LEU A 205 6.96 14.55 -1.08
C LEU A 205 6.00 13.59 -1.80
N LEU A 206 4.78 13.46 -1.29
CA LEU A 206 3.77 12.56 -1.85
C LEU A 206 3.28 13.04 -3.22
N ARG A 207 3.13 14.36 -3.43
CA ARG A 207 2.79 14.94 -4.73
C ARG A 207 3.87 14.66 -5.77
N GLY A 208 5.15 14.76 -5.39
CA GLY A 208 6.26 14.39 -6.28
C GLY A 208 6.34 12.89 -6.56
N TYR A 209 5.92 12.04 -5.62
CA TYR A 209 5.99 10.59 -5.76
C TYR A 209 4.81 9.99 -6.54
N TYR A 210 3.58 10.34 -6.18
CA TYR A 210 2.36 9.84 -6.82
C TYR A 210 1.85 10.71 -7.98
N GLY A 211 2.38 11.92 -8.13
CA GLY A 211 1.96 12.85 -9.16
C GLY A 211 2.22 12.34 -10.58
N SER A 212 1.41 12.83 -11.51
CA SER A 212 1.47 12.50 -12.94
C SER A 212 2.47 13.34 -13.74
N GLY A 213 3.20 14.24 -13.08
CA GLY A 213 4.26 15.04 -13.71
C GLY A 213 5.40 14.17 -14.21
N ASN A 214 6.16 14.65 -15.21
CA ASN A 214 7.36 13.97 -15.70
C ASN A 214 8.37 13.83 -14.54
N GLY A 215 8.33 12.71 -13.83
CA GLY A 215 9.18 12.35 -12.68
C GLY A 215 10.68 12.25 -12.99
N SER A 216 11.14 12.85 -14.08
CA SER A 216 12.53 13.06 -14.45
C SER A 216 13.05 14.46 -14.11
N GLU A 217 12.18 15.45 -13.88
CA GLU A 217 12.61 16.86 -13.76
C GLU A 217 13.29 17.21 -12.42
N ALA A 218 13.17 16.38 -11.39
CA ALA A 218 13.77 16.63 -10.06
C ALA A 218 14.65 15.49 -9.52
N GLY A 219 15.03 14.51 -10.35
CA GLY A 219 15.79 13.33 -9.89
C GLY A 219 15.05 12.43 -8.88
N ARG A 220 13.73 12.59 -8.75
CA ARG A 220 12.87 11.82 -7.84
C ARG A 220 12.03 10.84 -8.65
N ALA A 221 12.36 9.55 -8.57
CA ALA A 221 11.58 8.52 -9.26
C ALA A 221 10.11 8.49 -8.77
N PRO A 222 9.14 8.37 -9.69
CA PRO A 222 7.71 8.29 -9.34
C PRO A 222 7.34 6.90 -8.80
N SER A 223 6.12 6.78 -8.28
CA SER A 223 5.59 5.60 -7.61
C SER A 223 5.56 4.33 -8.48
N SER A 224 5.56 4.48 -9.81
CA SER A 224 5.71 3.35 -10.75
C SER A 224 7.05 2.62 -10.63
N TYR A 225 8.07 3.22 -10.03
CA TYR A 225 9.38 2.61 -9.77
C TYR A 225 9.50 1.97 -8.38
N ARG A 226 8.44 1.96 -7.57
CA ARG A 226 8.48 1.51 -6.17
C ARG A 226 9.16 0.15 -5.97
N ARG A 227 8.91 -0.81 -6.87
CA ARG A 227 9.43 -2.18 -6.76
C ARG A 227 10.96 -2.19 -6.88
N ARG A 228 11.48 -1.49 -7.88
CA ARG A 228 12.93 -1.30 -8.09
C ARG A 228 13.56 -0.58 -6.89
N ASP A 229 12.95 0.51 -6.46
CA ASP A 229 13.53 1.37 -5.43
C ASP A 229 13.52 0.69 -4.05
N PHE A 230 12.42 0.02 -3.70
CA PHE A 230 12.35 -0.83 -2.51
C PHE A 230 13.37 -1.97 -2.58
N GLY A 231 13.44 -2.68 -3.71
CA GLY A 231 14.39 -3.77 -3.92
C GLY A 231 15.84 -3.33 -3.74
N ALA A 232 16.20 -2.14 -4.23
CA ALA A 232 17.54 -1.56 -4.08
C ALA A 232 17.86 -1.10 -2.64
N LEU A 233 16.86 -0.66 -1.88
CA LEU A 233 17.03 -0.20 -0.50
C LEU A 233 17.11 -1.34 0.52
N VAL A 234 16.31 -2.39 0.30
CA VAL A 234 16.13 -3.48 1.27
C VAL A 234 16.88 -4.70 0.80
N GLY A 235 16.51 -5.27 -0.34
CA GLY A 235 17.01 -6.57 -0.80
C GLY A 235 16.49 -7.75 0.05
N ARG A 236 16.45 -8.94 -0.54
CA ARG A 236 15.87 -10.13 0.10
C ARG A 236 16.55 -10.52 1.42
N ALA A 237 17.89 -10.54 1.44
CA ALA A 237 18.66 -10.98 2.60
C ALA A 237 18.44 -10.07 3.82
N ARG A 238 18.35 -8.76 3.59
CA ARG A 238 18.05 -7.80 4.67
C ARG A 238 16.62 -7.98 5.16
N LEU A 239 15.66 -8.14 4.25
CA LEU A 239 14.26 -8.38 4.64
C LEU A 239 14.13 -9.65 5.52
N GLU A 240 14.84 -10.73 5.18
CA GLU A 240 14.92 -11.94 6.00
C GLU A 240 15.44 -11.65 7.41
N GLN A 241 16.55 -10.90 7.52
CA GLN A 241 17.14 -10.53 8.82
C GLN A 241 16.16 -9.71 9.68
N GLU A 242 15.49 -8.72 9.10
CA GLU A 242 14.57 -7.83 9.82
C GLU A 242 13.29 -8.56 10.25
N VAL A 243 12.79 -9.49 9.43
CA VAL A 243 11.65 -10.34 9.82
C VAL A 243 12.05 -11.26 10.99
N ALA A 244 13.24 -11.84 10.98
CA ALA A 244 13.71 -12.65 12.10
C ALA A 244 13.88 -11.81 13.38
N ALA A 245 14.48 -10.62 13.26
CA ALA A 245 14.72 -9.71 14.38
C ALA A 245 13.42 -9.22 15.03
N VAL A 246 12.43 -8.81 14.22
CA VAL A 246 11.15 -8.34 14.76
C VAL A 246 10.34 -9.47 15.39
N LEU A 247 10.39 -10.70 14.88
CA LEU A 247 9.77 -11.85 15.54
C LEU A 247 10.44 -12.15 16.88
N GLY A 248 11.77 -11.98 16.97
CA GLY A 248 12.51 -12.01 18.23
C GLY A 248 12.02 -10.96 19.23
N LEU A 249 11.86 -9.71 18.78
CA LEU A 249 11.31 -8.62 19.59
C LEU A 249 9.87 -8.90 20.04
N LEU A 250 9.01 -9.40 19.17
CA LEU A 250 7.62 -9.69 19.54
C LEU A 250 7.50 -10.74 20.66
N ARG A 251 8.42 -11.70 20.72
CA ARG A 251 8.47 -12.68 21.82
C ARG A 251 8.77 -12.04 23.17
N THR A 252 9.58 -10.98 23.20
CA THR A 252 9.89 -10.25 24.44
C THR A 252 8.74 -9.33 24.84
N LEU A 253 8.09 -8.70 23.86
CA LEU A 253 6.96 -7.79 24.08
C LEU A 253 5.65 -8.51 24.42
N SER A 254 5.46 -9.74 23.94
CA SER A 254 4.20 -10.50 24.08
C SER A 254 4.45 -11.94 24.53
N PRO A 255 5.00 -12.16 25.74
CA PRO A 255 5.39 -13.49 26.23
C PRO A 255 4.19 -14.46 26.42
N GLY A 256 2.97 -13.93 26.52
CA GLY A 256 1.74 -14.72 26.61
C GLY A 256 1.08 -15.06 25.26
N SER A 257 1.66 -14.64 24.13
CA SER A 257 1.10 -14.92 22.80
C SER A 257 1.25 -16.39 22.46
N GLU A 258 0.14 -17.13 22.33
CA GLU A 258 0.15 -18.53 21.88
C GLU A 258 0.86 -18.69 20.52
N LEU A 259 0.70 -17.71 19.63
CA LEU A 259 1.35 -17.69 18.32
C LEU A 259 2.89 -17.67 18.42
N LEU A 260 3.46 -17.15 19.50
CA LEU A 260 4.90 -16.89 19.66
C LEU A 260 5.57 -17.75 20.74
N ARG A 261 4.79 -18.36 21.63
CA ARG A 261 5.25 -18.99 22.88
C ARG A 261 6.17 -20.18 22.65
N ASP A 262 5.88 -20.99 21.63
CA ASP A 262 6.58 -22.24 21.36
C ASP A 262 7.55 -22.14 20.15
N LEU A 263 7.77 -20.94 19.60
CA LEU A 263 8.62 -20.74 18.43
C LEU A 263 10.11 -20.90 18.75
N GLY A 264 10.75 -21.89 18.14
CA GLY A 264 12.20 -22.08 18.17
C GLY A 264 12.96 -21.03 17.34
N THR A 265 14.26 -20.86 17.60
CA THR A 265 15.12 -20.00 16.76
C THR A 265 15.21 -20.48 15.31
N ALA A 266 15.24 -21.80 15.11
CA ALA A 266 15.25 -22.42 13.79
C ALA A 266 13.94 -22.16 13.02
N GLU A 267 12.80 -22.23 13.69
CA GLU A 267 11.49 -21.95 13.09
C GLU A 267 11.35 -20.47 12.70
N VAL A 268 11.80 -19.55 13.56
CA VAL A 268 11.86 -18.12 13.23
C VAL A 268 12.70 -17.88 11.97
N ALA A 269 13.86 -18.53 11.86
CA ALA A 269 14.72 -18.40 10.69
C ALA A 269 14.05 -18.93 9.42
N GLU A 270 13.32 -20.06 9.49
CA GLU A 270 12.64 -20.62 8.33
C GLU A 270 11.44 -19.76 7.90
N VAL A 271 10.64 -19.28 8.86
CA VAL A 271 9.53 -18.34 8.61
C VAL A 271 10.06 -17.08 7.94
N ALA A 272 11.13 -16.49 8.47
CA ALA A 272 11.73 -15.29 7.92
C ALA A 272 12.27 -15.50 6.49
N ARG A 273 12.95 -16.63 6.23
CA ARG A 273 13.47 -16.99 4.91
C ARG A 273 12.34 -17.14 3.90
N ARG A 274 11.28 -17.89 4.26
CA ARG A 274 10.10 -18.09 3.40
C ARG A 274 9.40 -16.77 3.12
N ALA A 275 9.15 -15.98 4.16
CA ALA A 275 8.47 -14.70 4.06
C ALA A 275 9.21 -13.71 3.15
N ALA A 276 10.53 -13.57 3.34
CA ALA A 276 11.35 -12.67 2.51
C ALA A 276 11.44 -13.13 1.06
N ARG A 277 11.54 -14.45 0.81
CA ARG A 277 11.58 -15.03 -0.54
C ARG A 277 10.27 -14.75 -1.28
N GLU A 278 9.13 -15.17 -0.73
CA GLU A 278 7.83 -15.04 -1.40
C GLU A 278 7.41 -13.58 -1.57
N PHE A 279 7.72 -12.72 -0.59
CA PHE A 279 7.50 -11.28 -0.73
C PHE A 279 8.33 -10.69 -1.87
N SER A 280 9.62 -11.03 -1.95
CA SER A 280 10.51 -10.52 -2.99
C SER A 280 10.06 -10.98 -4.38
N GLU A 281 9.78 -12.27 -4.55
CA GLU A 281 9.31 -12.84 -5.81
C GLU A 281 8.03 -12.15 -6.29
N ARG A 282 7.03 -11.98 -5.41
CA ARG A 282 5.72 -11.41 -5.76
C ARG A 282 5.73 -9.89 -5.95
N TYR A 283 6.39 -9.15 -5.06
CA TYR A 283 6.25 -7.68 -4.98
C TYR A 283 7.46 -6.91 -5.50
N VAL A 284 8.63 -7.54 -5.60
CA VAL A 284 9.86 -6.89 -6.09
C VAL A 284 10.23 -7.37 -7.49
N GLU A 285 10.24 -8.67 -7.72
CA GLU A 285 10.72 -9.28 -8.98
C GLU A 285 9.64 -9.32 -10.06
N CYS A 286 8.44 -9.80 -9.72
CA CYS A 286 7.34 -9.88 -10.69
C CYS A 286 6.76 -8.50 -11.00
N PRO A 287 6.40 -8.22 -12.27
CA PRO A 287 5.68 -6.99 -12.62
C PRO A 287 4.26 -7.01 -12.05
N ALA A 288 3.73 -5.83 -11.72
CA ALA A 288 2.33 -5.70 -11.31
C ALA A 288 1.39 -5.93 -12.51
N ILE A 289 0.43 -6.85 -12.35
CA ILE A 289 -0.63 -7.08 -13.34
C ILE A 289 -1.87 -6.30 -12.91
N VAL A 290 -2.39 -5.44 -13.78
CA VAL A 290 -3.62 -4.69 -13.52
C VAL A 290 -4.83 -5.56 -13.93
N PRO A 291 -5.66 -6.02 -12.97
CA PRO A 291 -6.78 -6.89 -13.27
C PRO A 291 -7.90 -6.16 -14.02
N ARG A 292 -8.75 -6.96 -14.69
CA ARG A 292 -9.90 -6.51 -15.49
C ARG A 292 -10.75 -5.42 -14.83
N CYS A 293 -11.05 -5.57 -13.55
CA CYS A 293 -11.89 -4.62 -12.83
C CYS A 293 -11.24 -3.23 -12.69
N LEU A 294 -9.92 -3.15 -12.49
CA LEU A 294 -9.23 -1.87 -12.30
C LEU A 294 -9.15 -1.04 -13.59
N TRP A 295 -9.16 -1.67 -14.77
CA TRP A 295 -9.28 -0.91 -16.03
C TRP A 295 -10.71 -0.82 -16.55
N GLY A 296 -11.72 -1.26 -15.78
CA GLY A 296 -13.13 -1.14 -16.15
C GLY A 296 -13.51 -2.02 -17.34
N ALA A 297 -12.97 -3.24 -17.41
CA ALA A 297 -13.30 -4.20 -18.44
C ALA A 297 -14.78 -4.56 -18.42
N ARG A 298 -15.39 -4.65 -19.60
CA ARG A 298 -16.69 -5.32 -19.76
C ARG A 298 -16.54 -6.83 -19.50
N PRO A 299 -17.61 -7.53 -19.10
CA PRO A 299 -17.61 -8.98 -19.04
C PRO A 299 -17.25 -9.62 -20.39
N TYR A 300 -16.66 -10.80 -20.34
CA TYR A 300 -16.52 -11.70 -21.48
C TYR A 300 -17.92 -12.10 -22.00
N ARG A 301 -18.12 -12.24 -23.31
CA ARG A 301 -19.39 -12.72 -23.89
C ARG A 301 -19.36 -14.23 -24.04
N GLY A 302 -20.26 -14.94 -23.36
CA GLY A 302 -20.29 -16.40 -23.37
C GLY A 302 -19.33 -17.00 -22.34
N THR A 303 -18.71 -18.15 -22.68
CA THR A 303 -17.82 -18.88 -21.77
C THR A 303 -16.41 -18.95 -22.37
N PRO A 304 -15.37 -18.47 -21.66
CA PRO A 304 -14.01 -18.51 -22.19
C PRO A 304 -13.50 -19.95 -22.25
N ALA A 305 -12.78 -20.28 -23.33
CA ALA A 305 -12.07 -21.55 -23.44
C ALA A 305 -10.80 -21.52 -22.57
N PRO A 306 -10.62 -22.45 -21.60
CA PRO A 306 -9.45 -22.45 -20.75
C PRO A 306 -8.20 -22.87 -21.53
N LEU A 307 -7.11 -22.13 -21.33
CA LEU A 307 -5.79 -22.51 -21.82
C LEU A 307 -5.20 -23.66 -20.99
N ARG A 308 -4.32 -24.46 -21.60
CA ARG A 308 -3.59 -25.54 -20.93
C ARG A 308 -2.13 -25.13 -20.71
N PRO A 309 -1.76 -24.62 -19.52
CA PRO A 309 -0.36 -24.29 -19.21
C PRO A 309 0.49 -25.57 -19.04
N PRO A 310 1.82 -25.51 -19.28
CA PRO A 310 2.55 -24.35 -19.78
C PRO A 310 2.30 -24.13 -21.29
N LEU A 311 2.28 -22.86 -21.71
CA LEU A 311 2.13 -22.50 -23.12
C LEU A 311 3.48 -22.63 -23.84
N GLY A 312 3.50 -23.23 -25.04
CA GLY A 312 4.73 -23.45 -25.81
C GLY A 312 5.17 -22.28 -26.71
N SER A 313 4.43 -21.17 -26.74
CA SER A 313 4.73 -20.01 -27.60
C SER A 313 4.20 -18.71 -27.01
N VAL A 314 4.90 -17.59 -27.28
CA VAL A 314 4.50 -16.23 -26.92
C VAL A 314 4.46 -15.38 -28.20
N PHE A 315 3.35 -14.71 -28.47
CA PHE A 315 3.17 -13.85 -29.64
C PHE A 315 3.20 -12.39 -29.22
N LEU A 316 4.11 -11.62 -29.82
CA LEU A 316 4.29 -10.20 -29.51
C LEU A 316 3.51 -9.35 -30.51
N HIS A 317 2.69 -8.42 -30.00
CA HIS A 317 1.88 -7.50 -30.79
C HIS A 317 2.08 -6.05 -30.34
N HIS A 318 1.85 -5.11 -31.25
CA HIS A 318 1.59 -3.71 -30.90
C HIS A 318 0.10 -3.38 -31.06
N SER A 319 -0.38 -2.30 -30.43
CA SER A 319 -1.69 -1.73 -30.76
C SER A 319 -1.56 -0.81 -31.97
N ARG A 320 -2.41 -0.98 -32.98
CA ARG A 320 -2.52 -0.03 -34.10
C ARG A 320 -3.32 1.20 -33.68
N ASP A 321 -4.49 0.97 -33.09
CA ASP A 321 -5.38 2.00 -32.55
C ASP A 321 -5.79 1.60 -31.13
N PRO A 322 -5.44 2.39 -30.10
CA PRO A 322 -4.71 3.66 -30.17
C PRO A 322 -3.22 3.50 -30.55
N ALA A 323 -2.76 4.37 -31.47
CA ALA A 323 -1.39 4.34 -32.01
C ALA A 323 -0.34 4.96 -31.05
N ARG A 324 -0.77 5.87 -30.18
CA ARG A 324 0.13 6.56 -29.25
C ARG A 324 0.23 5.79 -27.93
N PRO A 325 1.43 5.53 -27.40
CA PRO A 325 1.60 4.94 -26.08
C PRO A 325 0.90 5.79 -25.01
N CYS A 326 0.11 5.15 -24.17
CA CYS A 326 -0.43 5.77 -22.96
C CYS A 326 0.68 5.86 -21.90
N ARG A 327 0.64 6.90 -21.06
CA ARG A 327 1.66 7.16 -20.02
C ARG A 327 1.10 7.38 -18.61
N SER A 328 -0.21 7.26 -18.46
CA SER A 328 -0.90 7.34 -17.16
C SER A 328 -1.92 6.22 -17.07
N PHE A 329 -2.23 5.78 -15.84
CA PHE A 329 -3.20 4.73 -15.61
C PHE A 329 -4.55 5.04 -16.27
N GLY A 330 -5.09 6.25 -16.03
CA GLY A 330 -6.36 6.66 -16.63
C GLY A 330 -6.34 6.63 -18.16
N ALA A 331 -5.24 7.02 -18.80
CA ALA A 331 -5.10 6.95 -20.25
C ALA A 331 -4.98 5.50 -20.75
N CYS A 332 -4.21 4.65 -20.05
CA CYS A 332 -4.04 3.25 -20.42
C CYS A 332 -5.32 2.43 -20.21
N ALA A 333 -6.03 2.66 -19.11
CA ALA A 333 -7.32 2.04 -18.85
C ALA A 333 -8.37 2.42 -19.90
N ARG A 334 -8.41 3.70 -20.32
CA ARG A 334 -9.25 4.14 -21.44
C ARG A 334 -8.88 3.44 -22.75
N ALA A 335 -7.59 3.37 -23.09
CA ALA A 335 -7.11 2.66 -24.26
C ALA A 335 -7.52 1.18 -24.28
N MET A 336 -7.38 0.48 -23.14
CA MET A 336 -7.84 -0.91 -22.99
C MET A 336 -9.35 -1.04 -23.23
N ARG A 337 -10.16 -0.13 -22.66
CA ARG A 337 -11.62 -0.10 -22.88
C ARG A 337 -11.99 0.20 -24.34
N ASP A 338 -11.26 1.08 -25.02
CA ASP A 338 -11.47 1.40 -26.43
C ASP A 338 -11.20 0.18 -27.32
N MET A 339 -10.08 -0.51 -27.09
CA MET A 339 -9.73 -1.72 -27.83
C MET A 339 -10.70 -2.87 -27.55
N GLN A 340 -11.08 -3.09 -26.29
CA GLN A 340 -12.11 -4.09 -25.94
C GLN A 340 -13.45 -3.78 -26.63
N ARG A 341 -13.88 -2.52 -26.62
CA ARG A 341 -15.13 -2.08 -27.27
C ARG A 341 -15.08 -2.36 -28.78
N PHE A 342 -13.96 -2.05 -29.43
CA PHE A 342 -13.79 -2.32 -30.86
C PHE A 342 -13.79 -3.82 -31.17
N HIS A 343 -13.09 -4.63 -30.38
CA HIS A 343 -13.11 -6.09 -30.57
C HIS A 343 -14.50 -6.68 -30.37
N GLN A 344 -15.20 -6.29 -29.30
CA GLN A 344 -16.52 -6.83 -29.01
C GLN A 344 -17.61 -6.33 -29.97
N HIS A 345 -17.69 -5.03 -30.24
CA HIS A 345 -18.78 -4.44 -31.05
C HIS A 345 -18.41 -4.27 -32.52
N GLY A 346 -17.16 -3.93 -32.81
CA GLY A 346 -16.70 -3.73 -34.19
C GLY A 346 -16.37 -5.05 -34.90
N ARG A 347 -15.78 -6.03 -34.18
CA ARG A 347 -15.40 -7.34 -34.76
C ARG A 347 -16.28 -8.51 -34.32
N GLY A 348 -17.19 -8.30 -33.38
CA GLY A 348 -18.05 -9.38 -32.87
C GLY A 348 -17.32 -10.42 -32.04
N TRP A 349 -16.14 -10.11 -31.49
CA TRP A 349 -15.39 -11.01 -30.62
C TRP A 349 -16.01 -11.07 -29.21
N ASP A 350 -15.67 -12.11 -28.46
CA ASP A 350 -16.21 -12.28 -27.11
C ASP A 350 -15.56 -11.34 -26.09
N ASP A 351 -14.33 -10.89 -26.36
CA ASP A 351 -13.56 -10.00 -25.49
C ASP A 351 -12.44 -9.28 -26.26
N ILE A 352 -11.56 -8.58 -25.54
CA ILE A 352 -10.30 -8.06 -26.06
C ILE A 352 -9.41 -9.24 -26.54
N GLY A 353 -8.80 -9.10 -27.73
CA GLY A 353 -8.16 -10.24 -28.40
C GLY A 353 -6.73 -10.57 -27.96
N TYR A 354 -6.26 -10.02 -26.85
CA TYR A 354 -4.95 -10.33 -26.25
C TYR A 354 -5.07 -10.43 -24.74
#